data_AF-A0A9E0MA97-F1
#
_entry.id   AF-A0A9E0MA97-F1
#
_cell.length_a   1.000
_cell.length_b   1.000
_cell.length_c   1.000
_cell.angle_alpha   90.00
_cell.angle_beta   90.00
_cell.angle_gamma   90.00
#
_symmetry.space_group_name_H-M   'P 1'
#
loop_
_entity.id
_entity.type
_entity.pdbx_description
1 polymer ?
#
loop_
_entity_poly.entity_id
_entity_poly.type
_entity_poly.pdbx_seq_one_letter_code
_entity_poly.pdbx_strand_id
1 'polypeptide(L)'
;MFYAFSWFVVLGLLALWSLGVWVFHAVAVWAVSNAGLLSGAASGVEGLRLPDWLAPWVPSEMVQAVTSLLMGLAPVVEGLFQALPALAGGLSVASLVIWGLGSVLLVLVGAGLHLLIAMGRRRGGGGSGGTRPYPPAAV
;
A
#
# COMPACT_ATOMS: atom_id res chain seq x y z
N MET A 1 3.76 -18.68 -24.52
CA MET A 1 3.20 -17.32 -24.43
C MET A 1 2.40 -17.09 -23.15
N PHE A 2 1.41 -17.91 -22.81
CA PHE A 2 0.63 -17.79 -21.55
C PHE A 2 1.47 -17.72 -20.25
N TYR A 3 2.61 -18.44 -20.18
CA TYR A 3 3.50 -18.42 -19.01
C TYR A 3 4.17 -17.06 -18.79
N ALA A 4 4.59 -16.39 -19.88
CA ALA A 4 5.19 -15.07 -19.83
C ALA A 4 4.14 -14.00 -19.47
N PHE A 5 2.93 -14.13 -20.01
CA PHE A 5 1.81 -13.24 -19.68
C PHE A 5 1.41 -13.35 -18.20
N SER A 6 1.31 -14.56 -17.66
CA SER A 6 1.04 -14.78 -16.23
C SER A 6 2.11 -14.14 -15.34
N TRP A 7 3.40 -14.26 -15.70
CA TRP A 7 4.48 -13.60 -14.98
C TRP A 7 4.40 -12.07 -15.07
N PHE A 8 4.04 -11.55 -16.24
CA PHE A 8 3.87 -10.12 -16.45
C PHE A 8 2.74 -9.55 -15.57
N VAL A 9 1.62 -10.27 -15.44
CA VAL A 9 0.52 -9.90 -14.56
C VAL A 9 0.96 -9.93 -13.09
N VAL A 10 1.66 -10.97 -12.65
CA VAL A 10 2.17 -11.06 -11.27
C VAL A 10 3.17 -9.95 -10.96
N LEU A 11 4.10 -9.68 -11.87
CA LEU A 11 5.07 -8.58 -11.74
C LEU A 11 4.38 -7.21 -11.75
N GLY A 12 3.39 -7.01 -12.61
CA GLY A 12 2.61 -5.78 -12.66
C GLY A 12 1.82 -5.56 -11.37
N LEU A 13 1.22 -6.62 -10.81
CA LEU A 13 0.49 -6.56 -9.55
C LEU A 13 1.44 -6.29 -8.37
N LEU A 14 2.62 -6.92 -8.37
CA LEU A 14 3.67 -6.67 -7.38
C LEU A 14 4.20 -5.24 -7.45
N ALA A 15 4.40 -4.72 -8.67
CA ALA A 15 4.83 -3.35 -8.90
C ALA A 15 3.77 -2.37 -8.42
N LEU A 16 2.49 -2.60 -8.75
CA LEU A 16 1.37 -1.76 -8.32
C LEU A 16 1.20 -1.77 -6.80
N TRP A 17 1.29 -2.95 -6.17
CA TRP A 17 1.27 -3.11 -4.72
C TRP A 17 2.42 -2.35 -4.05
N SER A 18 3.64 -2.51 -4.58
CA SER A 18 4.81 -1.79 -4.08
C SER A 18 4.65 -0.29 -4.20
N LEU A 19 4.17 0.20 -5.35
CA LEU A 19 3.91 1.63 -5.56
C LEU A 19 2.90 2.16 -4.53
N GLY A 20 1.82 1.42 -4.28
CA GLY A 20 0.80 1.80 -3.30
C GLY A 20 1.35 1.94 -1.89
N VAL A 21 2.13 0.96 -1.43
CA VAL A 21 2.76 1.01 -0.10
C VAL A 21 3.77 2.15 0.01
N TRP A 22 4.58 2.38 -1.01
CA TRP A 22 5.57 3.46 -1.03
C TRP A 22 4.93 4.85 -1.09
N VAL A 23 3.86 5.02 -1.86
CA VAL A 23 3.09 6.28 -1.89
C VAL A 23 2.50 6.57 -0.51
N PHE A 24 1.86 5.57 0.11
CA PHE A 24 1.29 5.73 1.45
C PHE A 24 2.37 6.06 2.49
N HIS A 25 3.51 5.37 2.44
CA HIS A 25 4.66 5.65 3.32
C HIS A 25 5.20 7.06 3.11
N ALA A 26 5.37 7.51 1.86
CA ALA A 26 5.85 8.85 1.55
C ALA A 26 4.90 9.95 2.04
N VAL A 27 3.58 9.76 1.89
CA VAL A 27 2.56 10.69 2.41
C VAL A 27 2.61 10.75 3.93
N ALA A 28 2.74 9.60 4.60
CA ALA A 28 2.85 9.56 6.06
C ALA A 28 4.12 10.25 6.56
N VAL A 29 5.29 9.96 5.96
CA VAL A 29 6.56 10.61 6.31
C VAL A 29 6.53 12.11 6.01
N TRP A 30 5.92 12.51 4.90
CA TRP A 30 5.71 13.92 4.58
C TRP A 30 4.82 14.61 5.62
N ALA A 31 3.70 14.00 6.01
CA ALA A 31 2.79 14.56 7.01
C ALA A 31 3.48 14.71 8.37
N VAL A 32 4.27 13.72 8.80
CA VAL A 32 5.07 13.77 10.03
C VAL A 32 6.15 14.85 9.96
N SER A 33 6.87 14.94 8.83
CA SER A 33 7.95 15.93 8.66
C SER A 33 7.43 17.36 8.58
N ASN A 34 6.22 17.53 8.04
CA ASN A 34 5.52 18.80 7.97
C ASN A 34 4.58 19.01 9.17
N ALA A 35 4.56 18.11 10.16
CA ALA A 35 3.69 18.22 11.31
C ALA A 35 3.96 19.53 12.06
N GLY A 36 5.22 19.92 12.23
CA GLY A 36 5.60 21.20 12.83
C GLY A 36 5.23 22.44 12.00
N LEU A 37 5.15 22.32 10.66
CA LEU A 37 4.65 23.38 9.78
C LEU A 37 3.11 23.46 9.81
N LEU A 38 2.43 22.32 9.98
CA LEU A 38 0.97 22.22 10.11
C LEU A 38 0.49 22.67 11.50
N SER A 39 1.23 22.34 12.56
CA SER A 39 0.98 22.85 13.92
C SER A 39 1.42 24.30 14.06
N GLY A 40 2.52 24.69 13.39
CA GLY A 40 2.97 26.06 13.26
C GLY A 40 1.96 26.93 12.51
N ALA A 41 1.36 26.40 11.44
CA ALA A 41 0.24 27.03 10.74
C ALA A 41 -0.99 27.13 11.65
N ALA A 42 -1.28 26.10 12.47
CA ALA A 42 -2.36 26.13 13.46
C ALA A 42 -2.12 27.15 14.60
N SER A 43 -0.88 27.30 15.10
CA SER A 43 -0.51 28.39 16.02
C SER A 43 -0.50 29.76 15.33
N GLY A 44 -0.24 29.77 14.02
CA GLY A 44 -0.44 30.92 13.16
C GLY A 44 -1.91 31.27 12.95
N VAL A 45 -2.86 30.36 13.23
CA VAL A 45 -4.31 30.65 13.18
C VAL A 45 -4.74 31.58 14.32
N GLU A 46 -4.08 31.52 15.48
CA GLU A 46 -4.30 32.51 16.55
C GLU A 46 -3.76 33.91 16.18
N GLY A 47 -2.83 33.99 15.23
CA GLY A 47 -2.32 35.24 14.62
C GLY A 47 -3.00 35.62 13.29
N LEU A 48 -3.63 34.67 12.60
CA LEU A 48 -4.51 34.89 11.45
C LEU A 48 -5.82 35.44 12.00
N ARG A 49 -5.78 36.73 12.35
CA ARG A 49 -6.94 37.60 12.16
C ARG A 49 -7.62 37.15 10.89
N LEU A 50 -8.89 36.75 11.02
CA LEU A 50 -9.75 36.46 9.89
C LEU A 50 -9.49 37.57 8.86
N PRO A 51 -8.96 37.26 7.66
CA PRO A 51 -8.54 38.28 6.73
C PRO A 51 -9.67 39.29 6.56
N ASP A 52 -9.38 40.59 6.47
CA ASP A 52 -10.43 41.61 6.52
C ASP A 52 -11.50 41.44 5.41
N TRP A 53 -11.18 40.69 4.35
CA TRP A 53 -12.10 40.30 3.27
C TRP A 53 -13.05 39.14 3.63
N LEU A 54 -12.69 38.29 4.60
CA LEU A 54 -13.49 37.19 5.15
C LEU A 54 -14.31 37.61 6.38
N ALA A 55 -13.89 38.66 7.09
CA ALA A 55 -14.58 39.19 8.26
C ALA A 55 -16.08 39.50 8.05
N PRO A 56 -16.54 40.00 6.89
CA PRO A 56 -17.96 40.22 6.64
C PRO A 56 -18.75 38.94 6.32
N TRP A 57 -18.08 37.88 5.88
CA TRP A 57 -18.69 36.66 5.34
C TRP A 57 -18.76 35.51 6.35
N VAL A 58 -18.09 35.62 7.50
CA VAL A 58 -18.08 34.58 8.54
C VAL A 58 -18.82 35.07 9.78
N PRO A 59 -19.99 34.48 10.09
CA PRO A 59 -20.71 34.76 11.32
C PRO A 59 -19.89 34.37 12.56
N SER A 60 -19.97 35.17 13.63
CA SER A 60 -19.23 34.96 14.87
C SER A 60 -19.50 33.61 15.54
N GLU A 61 -20.69 33.05 15.32
CA GLU A 61 -21.10 31.75 15.85
C GLU A 61 -20.29 30.62 15.21
N MET A 62 -19.97 30.76 13.91
CA MET A 62 -19.17 29.80 13.15
C MET A 62 -17.72 29.78 13.67
N VAL A 63 -17.17 30.96 13.97
CA VAL A 63 -15.83 31.09 14.56
C VAL A 63 -15.79 30.44 15.94
N GLN A 64 -16.79 30.69 16.80
CA GLN A 64 -16.84 30.06 18.13
C GLN A 64 -17.04 28.54 18.06
N ALA A 65 -17.85 28.05 17.13
CA ALA A 65 -18.05 26.61 16.92
C ALA A 65 -16.76 25.93 16.45
N VAL A 66 -16.04 26.53 15.50
CA VAL A 66 -14.75 26.04 15.00
C VAL A 66 -13.68 26.09 16.09
N THR A 67 -13.59 27.19 16.85
CA THR A 67 -12.63 27.29 17.97
C THR A 67 -12.93 26.27 19.06
N SER A 68 -14.20 26.01 19.37
CA SER A 68 -14.59 24.97 20.35
C SER A 68 -14.24 23.57 19.84
N LEU A 69 -14.44 23.30 18.55
CA LEU A 69 -14.02 22.06 17.91
C LEU A 69 -12.49 21.90 17.93
N LEU A 70 -11.74 22.96 17.63
CA LEU A 70 -10.27 22.94 17.68
C LEU A 70 -9.74 22.73 19.11
N MET A 71 -10.32 23.42 20.10
CA MET A 71 -9.96 23.20 21.51
C MET A 71 -10.29 21.78 21.96
N GLY A 72 -11.40 21.20 21.48
CA GLY A 72 -11.74 19.80 21.70
C GLY A 72 -10.78 18.82 21.02
N LEU A 73 -10.15 19.23 19.91
CA LEU A 73 -9.14 18.44 19.20
C LEU A 73 -7.72 18.61 19.74
N ALA A 74 -7.44 19.66 20.52
CA ALA A 74 -6.10 19.93 21.04
C ALA A 74 -5.45 18.73 21.76
N PRO A 75 -6.15 17.97 22.63
CA PRO A 75 -5.57 16.79 23.29
C PRO A 75 -5.27 15.65 22.33
N VAL A 76 -6.04 15.52 21.23
CA VAL A 76 -5.84 14.50 20.20
C VAL A 76 -4.60 14.82 19.37
N VAL A 77 -4.42 16.10 19.03
CA VAL A 77 -3.23 16.60 18.32
C VAL A 77 -1.99 16.42 19.20
N GLU A 78 -2.06 16.79 20.48
CA GLU A 78 -0.96 16.63 21.43
C GLU A 78 -0.60 15.15 21.62
N GLY A 79 -1.60 14.28 21.79
CA GLY A 79 -1.39 12.83 21.90
C GLY A 79 -0.77 12.24 20.64
N LEU A 80 -1.15 12.74 19.45
CA LEU A 80 -0.55 12.33 18.19
C LEU A 80 0.91 12.81 18.09
N PHE A 81 1.20 14.05 18.50
CA PHE A 81 2.56 14.60 18.55
C PHE A 81 3.47 13.83 19.51
N GLN A 82 2.96 13.47 20.67
CA GLN A 82 3.69 12.67 21.66
C GLN A 82 3.93 11.23 21.16
N ALA A 83 3.01 10.71 20.34
CA ALA A 83 3.18 9.43 19.67
C ALA A 83 4.04 9.49 18.39
N LEU A 84 4.31 10.68 17.82
CA LEU A 84 5.06 10.85 16.56
C LEU A 84 6.42 10.13 16.54
N PRO A 85 7.26 10.16 17.59
CA PRO A 85 8.55 9.47 17.56
C PRO A 85 8.39 7.94 17.50
N ALA A 86 7.40 7.39 18.19
CA ALA A 86 7.08 5.95 18.17
C ALA A 86 6.43 5.55 16.83
N LEU A 87 5.59 6.43 16.27
CA LEU A 87 4.97 6.27 14.95
C LEU A 87 6.00 6.39 13.82
N ALA A 88 7.00 7.26 13.93
CA ALA A 88 8.02 7.44 12.90
C ALA A 88 8.88 6.17 12.72
N GLY A 89 9.30 5.53 13.82
CA GLY A 89 9.97 4.24 13.77
C GLY A 89 9.03 3.10 13.38
N GLY A 90 7.79 3.11 13.89
CA GLY A 90 6.77 2.11 13.60
C GLY A 90 6.26 2.14 12.16
N LEU A 91 6.21 3.30 11.50
CA LEU A 91 5.77 3.48 10.13
C LEU A 91 6.69 2.76 9.14
N SER A 92 7.99 2.88 9.31
CA SER A 92 8.95 2.15 8.47
C SER A 92 8.87 0.65 8.69
N VAL A 93 8.75 0.18 9.95
CA VAL A 93 8.64 -1.25 10.26
C VAL A 93 7.29 -1.81 9.77
N ALA A 94 6.19 -1.11 9.97
CA ALA A 94 4.86 -1.50 9.49
C ALA A 94 4.81 -1.53 7.96
N SER A 95 5.38 -0.51 7.30
CA SER A 95 5.53 -0.51 5.85
C SER A 95 6.38 -1.68 5.36
N LEU A 96 7.48 -2.02 6.03
CA LEU A 96 8.31 -3.18 5.69
C LEU A 96 7.58 -4.50 5.89
N VAL A 97 6.82 -4.66 6.98
CA VAL A 97 6.04 -5.87 7.26
C VAL A 97 4.91 -6.03 6.24
N ILE A 98 4.16 -4.98 5.95
CA ILE A 98 3.07 -4.99 4.96
C ILE A 98 3.61 -5.23 3.54
N TRP A 99 4.72 -4.58 3.19
CA TRP A 99 5.37 -4.76 1.89
C TRP A 99 5.96 -6.17 1.73
N GLY A 100 6.66 -6.66 2.75
CA GLY A 100 7.28 -7.98 2.76
C GLY A 100 6.24 -9.10 2.75
N LEU A 101 5.22 -9.01 3.60
CA LEU A 101 4.15 -10.01 3.68
C LEU A 101 3.36 -10.07 2.37
N GLY A 102 3.01 -8.91 1.81
CA GLY A 102 2.34 -8.84 0.50
C GLY A 102 3.20 -9.42 -0.62
N SER A 103 4.49 -9.06 -0.68
CA SER A 103 5.42 -9.58 -1.70
C SER A 103 5.57 -11.10 -1.61
N VAL A 104 5.76 -11.64 -0.41
CA VAL A 104 5.88 -13.08 -0.17
C VAL A 104 4.61 -13.81 -0.60
N LEU A 105 3.44 -13.29 -0.25
CA LEU A 105 2.15 -13.88 -0.62
C LEU A 105 1.95 -13.90 -2.13
N LEU A 106 2.22 -12.77 -2.83
CA LEU A 106 2.11 -12.69 -4.28
C LEU A 106 3.08 -13.67 -4.99
N VAL A 107 4.31 -13.77 -4.50
CA VAL A 107 5.31 -14.70 -5.05
C VAL A 107 4.90 -16.16 -4.83
N LEU A 108 4.38 -16.50 -3.63
CA LEU A 108 3.88 -17.84 -3.32
C LEU A 108 2.70 -18.24 -4.22
N VAL A 109 1.76 -17.32 -4.46
CA VAL A 109 0.63 -17.55 -5.37
C VAL A 109 1.11 -17.79 -6.80
N GLY A 110 2.05 -16.95 -7.29
CA GLY A 110 2.65 -17.14 -8.61
C GLY A 110 3.40 -18.47 -8.73
N ALA A 111 4.25 -18.80 -7.74
CA ALA A 111 5.01 -20.05 -7.72
C ALA A 111 4.12 -21.29 -7.61
N GLY A 112 3.09 -21.26 -6.76
CA GLY A 112 2.14 -22.36 -6.57
C GLY A 112 1.34 -22.67 -7.84
N LEU A 113 0.85 -21.63 -8.52
CA LEU A 113 0.14 -21.78 -9.80
C LEU A 113 1.07 -22.40 -10.86
N HIS A 114 2.33 -21.96 -10.92
CA HIS A 114 3.32 -22.52 -11.84
C HIS A 114 3.68 -23.97 -11.52
N LEU A 115 3.75 -24.34 -10.24
CA LEU A 115 4.01 -25.71 -9.81
C LEU A 115 2.86 -26.65 -10.20
N LEU A 116 1.61 -26.20 -10.01
CA LEU A 116 0.40 -26.91 -10.41
C LEU A 116 0.34 -27.15 -11.92
N ILE A 117 0.65 -26.13 -12.73
CA ILE A 117 0.73 -26.24 -14.19
C ILE A 117 1.85 -27.21 -14.59
N ALA A 118 3.02 -27.12 -13.94
CA ALA A 118 4.16 -27.98 -14.22
C ALA A 118 3.84 -29.44 -13.88
N MET A 119 3.17 -29.72 -12.75
CA MET A 119 2.71 -31.05 -12.35
C MET A 119 1.63 -31.61 -13.27
N GLY A 120 0.70 -30.78 -13.75
CA GLY A 120 -0.34 -31.17 -14.70
C GLY A 120 0.23 -31.64 -16.04
N ARG A 121 1.30 -31.00 -16.55
CA ARG A 121 1.98 -31.44 -17.78
C ARG A 121 2.66 -32.80 -17.66
N ARG A 122 3.21 -33.13 -16.48
CA ARG A 122 3.85 -34.44 -16.26
C ARG A 122 2.85 -35.58 -16.26
N ARG A 123 1.61 -35.31 -15.83
CA ARG A 123 0.50 -36.28 -15.85
C ARG A 123 -0.13 -36.44 -17.23
N GLY A 124 -0.17 -35.40 -18.05
CA GLY A 124 -0.70 -35.45 -19.43
C GLY A 124 0.29 -35.97 -20.49
N GLY A 125 1.60 -35.97 -20.22
CA GLY A 125 2.64 -36.38 -21.17
C GLY A 125 3.10 -37.84 -21.08
N GLY A 126 2.54 -38.64 -20.18
CA GLY A 126 2.93 -40.05 -19.97
C GLY A 126 2.32 -41.06 -20.95
N GLY A 127 1.54 -40.62 -21.94
CA GLY A 127 0.75 -41.48 -22.82
C GLY A 127 1.25 -41.56 -24.27
N SER A 128 2.56 -41.55 -24.52
CA SER A 128 3.09 -41.65 -25.91
C SER A 128 4.42 -42.40 -25.99
N GLY A 129 4.54 -43.55 -25.32
CA GLY A 129 5.75 -44.39 -25.42
C GLY A 129 5.45 -45.87 -25.20
N GLY A 130 5.42 -46.64 -26.29
CA GLY A 130 5.20 -48.09 -26.32
C GLY A 130 3.78 -48.40 -26.82
N THR A 131 3.54 -49.06 -27.96
CA THR A 131 4.32 -50.05 -28.72
C THR A 131 3.77 -50.04 -30.15
N ARG A 132 4.62 -49.84 -31.18
CA ARG A 132 4.30 -50.32 -32.53
C ARG A 132 4.91 -51.72 -32.67
N PRO A 133 4.13 -52.80 -32.76
CA PRO A 133 4.67 -54.09 -33.16
C PRO A 133 5.04 -54.01 -34.65
N TYR A 134 6.31 -54.31 -34.95
CA TYR A 134 6.78 -54.57 -36.30
C TYR A 134 6.32 -55.99 -36.68
N PRO A 135 5.53 -56.20 -37.75
CA PRO A 135 5.21 -57.55 -38.19
C PRO A 135 6.44 -58.18 -38.88
N PRO A 136 6.76 -59.47 -38.64
CA PRO A 136 7.80 -60.15 -39.39
C PRO A 136 7.35 -60.32 -40.85
N ALA A 137 8.22 -59.93 -41.79
CA ALA A 137 8.07 -60.30 -43.18
C ALA A 137 8.23 -61.82 -43.30
N ALA A 138 7.15 -62.52 -43.68
CA ALA A 138 7.21 -63.92 -44.04
C ALA A 138 7.88 -64.06 -45.41
N VAL A 139 8.83 -65.00 -45.48
CA VAL A 139 9.57 -65.44 -46.67
C VAL A 139 8.71 -66.42 -47.47
#